data_AF-A0A5J5FAR3-F1
#
_entry.id   AF-A0A5J5FAR3-F1
#
_cell.length_a   1.000
_cell.length_b   1.000
_cell.length_c   1.000
_cell.angle_alpha   90.00
_cell.angle_beta   90.00
_cell.angle_gamma   90.00
#
_symmetry.space_group_name_H-M   'P 1'
#
loop_
_entity.id
_entity.type
_entity.pdbx_description
1 polymer ?
#
loop_
_entity_poly.entity_id
_entity_poly.type
_entity_poly.pdbx_seq_one_letter_code
_entity_poly.pdbx_strand_id
1 'polypeptide(L)'
;MHHTLRFTNAAPRTVVISHDRVLGVTLPLTVYEFIPGTTEELEYWYKDAAGWQSMPTTPFAMKRGLNTDILEKYIQDHTYYFVRSAFRGNQIMAEIFMAALQYSRNEENFLLRDALQLWTANQMLIQGATLNNSPDNLGVMPIPSPTSPLAGQTPLPRALSDQIDHLLERRIWQLEKQILCELQKRIFGRKREDWLKIFFTNVVFMNALERDSWRLYYWLFHSEDGYAWRHPSTPKKLLEKNNALAISLSAHFAAISKGLTPFALDWSREQTMGLIGNCGDPEGMLGAMERIGRGLRNPDHALFTSNICSHYRQDDERSLDFLYSSKVMMV
;
A
#
# COMPACT_ATOMS: atom_id res chain seq x y z
N MET A 1 -12.25 -0.40 -22.71
CA MET A 1 -12.65 0.73 -23.57
C MET A 1 -12.67 1.97 -22.71
N HIS A 2 -11.88 3.00 -23.02
CA HIS A 2 -11.98 4.28 -22.32
C HIS A 2 -13.20 5.03 -22.87
N HIS A 3 -14.33 4.96 -22.17
CA HIS A 3 -15.44 5.87 -22.46
C HIS A 3 -14.94 7.29 -22.26
N THR A 4 -14.87 8.05 -23.36
CA THR A 4 -14.50 9.46 -23.29
C THR A 4 -15.72 10.21 -22.77
N LEU A 5 -15.67 10.64 -21.51
CA LEU A 5 -16.75 11.40 -20.88
C LEU A 5 -17.03 12.68 -21.70
N ARG A 6 -18.32 12.97 -21.92
CA ARG A 6 -18.77 14.21 -22.56
C ARG A 6 -19.05 15.24 -21.46
N PHE A 7 -18.37 16.37 -21.48
CA PHE A 7 -18.50 17.40 -20.44
C PHE A 7 -19.56 18.44 -20.78
N THR A 8 -20.24 18.98 -19.77
CA THR A 8 -21.15 20.13 -19.93
C THR A 8 -20.35 21.44 -20.07
N ASN A 9 -21.06 22.53 -20.34
CA ASN A 9 -20.49 23.89 -20.34
C ASN A 9 -20.54 24.55 -18.94
N ALA A 10 -20.88 23.81 -17.89
CA ALA A 10 -20.89 24.33 -16.52
C ALA A 10 -19.49 24.78 -16.09
N ALA A 11 -19.44 25.76 -15.19
CA ALA A 11 -18.18 26.21 -14.61
C ALA A 11 -17.51 25.08 -13.81
N PRO A 12 -16.17 24.97 -13.85
CA PRO A 12 -15.46 24.01 -13.02
C PRO A 12 -15.66 24.30 -11.53
N ARG A 13 -15.63 23.25 -10.72
CA ARG A 13 -15.67 23.33 -9.26
C ARG A 13 -14.35 22.84 -8.70
N THR A 14 -13.95 23.37 -7.55
CA THR A 14 -12.79 22.88 -6.81
C THR A 14 -13.25 22.09 -5.60
N VAL A 15 -12.82 20.84 -5.52
CA VAL A 15 -13.05 19.97 -4.37
C VAL A 15 -11.73 19.62 -3.73
N VAL A 16 -11.78 19.23 -2.46
CA VAL A 16 -10.61 18.80 -1.71
C VAL A 16 -10.86 17.36 -1.29
N ILE A 17 -9.93 16.46 -1.63
CA ILE A 17 -10.02 15.04 -1.26
C ILE A 17 -9.02 14.69 -0.18
N SER A 18 -9.32 13.64 0.58
CA SER A 18 -8.38 13.01 1.51
C SER A 18 -8.58 11.50 1.56
N HIS A 19 -7.51 10.75 1.85
CA HIS A 19 -7.62 9.34 2.22
C HIS A 19 -7.79 9.19 3.74
N ASP A 20 -7.31 10.14 4.55
CA ASP A 20 -7.46 10.14 6.00
C ASP A 20 -7.85 11.55 6.51
N ARG A 21 -9.00 11.65 7.18
CA ARG A 21 -9.52 12.93 7.70
C ARG A 21 -8.76 13.46 8.91
N VAL A 22 -8.09 12.59 9.67
CA VAL A 22 -7.35 12.93 10.89
C VAL A 22 -5.95 13.47 10.56
N LEU A 23 -5.34 12.94 9.50
CA LEU A 23 -3.98 13.26 9.07
C LEU A 23 -3.86 14.70 8.52
N GLY A 24 -4.93 15.22 7.91
CA GLY A 24 -4.96 16.58 7.35
C GLY A 24 -4.19 16.76 6.04
N VAL A 25 -3.61 15.69 5.47
CA VAL A 25 -3.02 15.73 4.13
C VAL A 25 -4.16 15.65 3.10
N THR A 26 -4.22 16.67 2.25
CA THR A 26 -5.35 16.87 1.33
C THR A 26 -4.85 17.15 -0.07
N LEU A 27 -5.70 16.89 -1.06
CA LEU A 27 -5.41 17.13 -2.46
C LEU A 27 -6.55 17.94 -3.10
N PRO A 28 -6.30 19.20 -3.49
CA PRO A 28 -7.28 19.98 -4.24
C PRO A 28 -7.37 19.49 -5.68
N LEU A 29 -8.59 19.29 -6.17
CA LEU A 29 -8.90 18.84 -7.53
C LEU A 29 -9.87 19.80 -8.20
N THR A 30 -9.65 20.04 -9.49
CA THR A 30 -10.62 20.77 -10.33
C THR A 30 -11.46 19.77 -11.10
N VAL A 31 -12.78 19.79 -10.86
CA VAL A 31 -13.74 18.86 -11.42
C VAL A 31 -14.75 19.56 -12.32
N TYR A 32 -15.28 18.81 -13.26
CA TYR A 32 -16.21 19.28 -14.29
C TYR A 32 -17.42 18.35 -14.32
N GLU A 33 -18.58 18.92 -14.55
CA GLU A 33 -19.80 18.15 -14.75
C GLU A 33 -19.77 17.47 -16.13
N PHE A 34 -20.11 16.18 -16.17
CA PHE A 34 -20.24 15.40 -17.39
C PHE A 34 -21.69 14.99 -17.65
N ILE A 35 -21.97 14.54 -18.87
CA ILE A 35 -23.26 14.00 -19.31
C ILE A 35 -23.13 12.48 -19.23
N PRO A 36 -23.78 11.82 -18.26
CA PRO A 36 -23.70 10.37 -18.10
C PRO A 36 -24.26 9.64 -19.31
N GLY A 37 -23.52 8.65 -19.79
CA GLY A 37 -23.98 7.72 -20.83
C GLY A 37 -24.78 6.55 -20.27
N THR A 38 -24.51 6.15 -19.02
CA THR A 38 -25.20 5.07 -18.32
C THR A 38 -25.46 5.44 -16.84
N THR A 39 -26.41 4.75 -16.21
CA THR A 39 -26.69 4.93 -14.78
C THR A 39 -25.55 4.42 -13.89
N GLU A 40 -24.82 3.39 -14.34
CA GLU A 40 -23.67 2.82 -13.61
C GLU A 40 -22.54 3.84 -13.40
N GLU A 41 -22.40 4.84 -14.29
CA GLU A 41 -21.43 5.94 -14.14
C GLU A 41 -21.73 6.84 -12.94
N LEU A 42 -22.92 6.71 -12.36
CA LEU A 42 -23.39 7.45 -11.18
C LEU A 42 -23.54 6.57 -9.94
N GLU A 43 -23.28 5.27 -10.02
CA GLU A 43 -23.42 4.35 -8.89
C GLU A 43 -22.08 4.15 -8.18
N TYR A 44 -21.96 4.70 -6.98
CA TYR A 44 -20.81 4.45 -6.12
C TYR A 44 -21.04 3.17 -5.33
N TRP A 45 -20.03 2.31 -5.32
CA TRP A 45 -20.07 1.02 -4.64
C TRP A 45 -19.20 1.10 -3.40
N TYR A 46 -19.76 0.71 -2.26
CA TYR A 46 -19.05 0.65 -0.98
C TYR A 46 -19.30 -0.68 -0.30
N LYS A 47 -18.42 -1.05 0.61
CA LYS A 47 -18.53 -2.27 1.40
C LYS A 47 -19.05 -1.97 2.79
N ASP A 48 -19.94 -2.82 3.27
CA ASP A 48 -20.38 -2.85 4.66
C ASP A 48 -20.46 -4.29 5.18
N ALA A 49 -21.02 -4.48 6.38
CA ALA A 49 -21.12 -5.82 6.99
C ALA A 49 -21.99 -6.81 6.19
N ALA A 50 -22.88 -6.33 5.31
CA ALA A 50 -23.73 -7.16 4.46
C ALA A 50 -23.12 -7.44 3.07
N GLY A 51 -21.94 -6.91 2.78
CA GLY A 51 -21.24 -7.08 1.49
C GLY A 51 -21.19 -5.78 0.70
N TRP A 52 -21.25 -5.88 -0.63
CA TRP A 52 -21.30 -4.71 -1.51
C TRP A 52 -22.67 -4.06 -1.48
N GLN A 53 -22.68 -2.75 -1.30
CA GLN A 53 -23.83 -1.87 -1.41
C GLN A 53 -23.54 -0.80 -2.45
N SER A 54 -24.58 -0.20 -3.02
CA SER A 54 -24.45 0.92 -3.94
C SER A 54 -25.28 2.12 -3.49
N MET A 55 -24.85 3.31 -3.89
CA MET A 55 -25.60 4.54 -3.72
C MET A 55 -25.41 5.48 -4.92
N PRO A 56 -26.41 6.30 -5.25
CA PRO A 56 -26.29 7.27 -6.32
C PRO A 56 -25.30 8.39 -5.96
N THR A 57 -24.60 8.88 -6.97
CA THR A 57 -23.65 9.99 -6.91
C THR A 57 -23.87 10.97 -8.06
N THR A 58 -23.04 12.00 -8.13
CA THR A 58 -23.20 13.11 -9.07
C THR A 58 -22.26 13.00 -10.27
N PRO A 59 -22.59 13.61 -11.42
CA PRO A 59 -21.84 13.46 -12.65
C PRO A 59 -20.62 14.39 -12.68
N PHE A 60 -19.70 14.27 -11.73
CA PHE A 60 -18.46 15.05 -11.70
C PHE A 60 -17.23 14.18 -11.90
N ALA A 61 -16.31 14.66 -12.74
CA ALA A 61 -15.04 14.00 -13.02
C ALA A 61 -13.93 15.01 -13.33
N MET A 62 -12.68 14.57 -13.29
CA MET A 62 -11.56 15.36 -13.81
C MET A 62 -11.53 15.31 -15.33
N LYS A 63 -11.42 16.47 -15.97
CA LYS A 63 -11.23 16.58 -17.43
C LYS A 63 -9.79 16.31 -17.86
N ARG A 64 -8.83 16.68 -17.01
CA ARG A 64 -7.40 16.40 -17.18
C ARG A 64 -6.94 15.61 -15.98
N GLY A 65 -6.10 14.60 -16.19
CA GLY A 65 -5.51 13.85 -15.10
C GLY A 65 -4.65 14.74 -14.18
N LEU A 66 -4.25 14.18 -13.04
CA LEU A 66 -3.36 14.83 -12.10
C LEU A 66 -1.92 14.81 -12.61
N ASN A 67 -1.15 15.87 -12.31
CA ASN A 67 0.29 15.86 -12.54
C ASN A 67 0.95 14.78 -11.67
N THR A 68 1.87 14.00 -12.24
CA THR A 68 2.58 12.92 -11.56
C THR A 68 3.32 13.41 -10.32
N ASP A 69 4.00 14.56 -10.37
CA ASP A 69 4.77 15.11 -9.24
C ASP A 69 3.85 15.48 -8.06
N ILE A 70 2.64 15.96 -8.36
CA ILE A 70 1.63 16.27 -7.34
C ILE A 70 1.13 14.97 -6.69
N LEU A 71 0.88 13.92 -7.49
CA LEU A 71 0.48 12.61 -6.98
C LEU A 71 1.57 11.99 -6.10
N GLU A 72 2.82 12.03 -6.56
CA GLU A 72 3.97 11.49 -5.85
C GLU A 72 4.18 12.20 -4.52
N LYS A 73 4.12 13.53 -4.52
CA LYS A 73 4.18 14.32 -3.29
C LYS A 73 3.03 13.96 -2.35
N TYR A 74 1.80 13.83 -2.87
CA TYR A 74 0.64 13.47 -2.07
C TYR A 74 0.80 12.08 -1.42
N ILE A 75 1.31 11.08 -2.14
CA ILE A 75 1.64 9.75 -1.57
C ILE A 75 2.73 9.87 -0.51
N GLN A 76 3.80 10.60 -0.79
CA GLN A 76 4.92 10.80 0.14
C GLN A 76 4.48 11.46 1.45
N ASP A 77 3.61 12.47 1.38
CA ASP A 77 3.08 13.18 2.54
C ASP A 77 2.22 12.24 3.43
N HIS A 78 1.66 11.15 2.88
CA HIS A 78 0.95 10.10 3.65
C HIS A 78 1.88 9.06 4.28
N THR A 79 3.05 8.79 3.67
CA THR A 79 3.90 7.64 4.02
C THR A 79 4.25 7.58 5.50
N TYR A 80 4.67 8.70 6.11
CA TYR A 80 5.04 8.72 7.53
C TYR A 80 3.89 8.28 8.44
N TYR A 81 2.69 8.79 8.20
CA TYR A 81 1.55 8.50 9.06
C TYR A 81 1.06 7.06 8.88
N PHE A 82 0.94 6.59 7.64
CA PHE A 82 0.53 5.23 7.34
C PHE A 82 1.48 4.21 7.99
N VAL A 83 2.79 4.44 7.87
CA VAL A 83 3.80 3.59 8.54
C VAL A 83 3.59 3.56 10.05
N ARG A 84 3.30 4.71 10.67
CA ARG A 84 3.10 4.82 12.12
C ARG A 84 1.80 4.17 12.61
N SER A 85 0.76 4.10 11.77
CA SER A 85 -0.57 3.62 12.17
C SER A 85 -0.88 2.18 11.75
N ALA A 86 -0.26 1.65 10.69
CA ALA A 86 -0.69 0.39 10.05
C ALA A 86 -0.49 -0.88 10.89
N PHE A 87 0.45 -0.88 11.83
CA PHE A 87 0.87 -2.10 12.55
C PHE A 87 0.43 -2.13 14.02
N ARG A 88 -0.71 -1.53 14.36
CA ARG A 88 -1.29 -1.66 15.71
C ARG A 88 -1.47 -3.14 16.05
N GLY A 89 -0.87 -3.60 17.14
CA GLY A 89 -0.90 -5.01 17.55
C GLY A 89 0.21 -5.89 16.95
N ASN A 90 1.00 -5.38 15.99
CA ASN A 90 2.15 -6.07 15.42
C ASN A 90 3.43 -5.25 15.61
N GLN A 91 4.00 -5.32 16.82
CA GLN A 91 5.14 -4.49 17.22
C GLN A 91 6.39 -4.75 16.36
N ILE A 92 6.61 -5.99 15.91
CA ILE A 92 7.78 -6.33 15.07
C ILE A 92 7.68 -5.62 13.71
N MET A 93 6.53 -5.70 13.04
CA MET A 93 6.34 -4.99 11.77
C MET A 93 6.40 -3.48 11.95
N ALA A 94 5.83 -2.97 13.04
CA ALA A 94 5.92 -1.55 13.37
C ALA A 94 7.39 -1.10 13.49
N GLU A 95 8.22 -1.84 14.23
CA GLU A 95 9.64 -1.53 14.39
C GLU A 95 10.41 -1.64 13.08
N ILE A 96 10.15 -2.67 12.27
CA ILE A 96 10.79 -2.84 10.96
C ILE A 96 10.44 -1.69 10.02
N PHE A 97 9.16 -1.32 9.90
CA PHE A 97 8.74 -0.25 9.01
C PHE A 97 9.22 1.13 9.48
N MET A 98 9.26 1.37 10.80
CA MET A 98 9.84 2.60 11.35
C MET A 98 11.35 2.68 11.07
N ALA A 99 12.07 1.57 11.23
CA ALA A 99 13.49 1.51 10.88
C ALA A 99 13.72 1.71 9.38
N ALA A 100 12.91 1.07 8.52
CA ALA A 100 12.95 1.26 7.08
C ALA A 100 12.69 2.73 6.69
N LEU A 101 11.69 3.36 7.31
CA LEU A 101 11.38 4.78 7.09
C LEU A 101 12.55 5.68 7.49
N GLN A 102 13.16 5.45 8.65
CA GLN A 102 14.35 6.19 9.08
C GLN A 102 15.52 5.99 8.12
N TYR A 103 15.78 4.74 7.70
CA TYR A 103 16.84 4.40 6.77
C TYR A 103 16.64 5.05 5.39
N SER A 104 15.41 5.17 4.93
CA SER A 104 15.05 5.76 3.64
C SER A 104 15.35 7.26 3.50
N ARG A 105 15.61 7.95 4.62
CA ARG A 105 15.91 9.40 4.65
C ARG A 105 17.23 9.76 3.97
N ASN A 106 18.19 8.83 3.91
CA ASN A 106 19.42 9.04 3.13
C ASN A 106 19.08 9.03 1.63
N GLU A 107 19.52 10.03 0.88
CA GLU A 107 19.28 10.18 -0.55
C GLU A 107 19.67 8.93 -1.37
N GLU A 108 20.74 8.24 -0.98
CA GLU A 108 21.21 7.00 -1.62
C GLU A 108 20.26 5.80 -1.49
N ASN A 109 19.30 5.89 -0.57
CA ASN A 109 18.31 4.86 -0.25
C ASN A 109 16.98 5.08 -1.01
N PHE A 110 17.05 5.64 -2.22
CA PHE A 110 15.87 5.88 -3.08
C PHE A 110 15.03 4.63 -3.32
N LEU A 111 15.67 3.46 -3.48
CA LEU A 111 14.97 2.19 -3.67
C LEU A 111 14.00 1.87 -2.52
N LEU A 112 14.40 2.18 -1.28
CA LEU A 112 13.54 1.97 -0.13
C LEU A 112 12.43 3.01 -0.03
N ARG A 113 12.70 4.26 -0.44
CA ARG A 113 11.64 5.28 -0.55
C ARG A 113 10.57 4.86 -1.56
N ASP A 114 10.99 4.35 -2.71
CA ASP A 114 10.08 3.85 -3.75
C ASP A 114 9.22 2.70 -3.22
N ALA A 115 9.81 1.77 -2.47
CA ALA A 115 9.07 0.68 -1.84
C ALA A 115 8.06 1.16 -0.78
N LEU A 116 8.43 2.14 0.05
CA LEU A 116 7.52 2.75 1.02
C LEU A 116 6.39 3.53 0.35
N GLN A 117 6.67 4.23 -0.76
CA GLN A 117 5.64 4.88 -1.57
C GLN A 117 4.70 3.87 -2.22
N LEU A 118 5.22 2.76 -2.76
CA LEU A 118 4.41 1.68 -3.33
C LEU A 118 3.48 1.10 -2.28
N TRP A 119 4.02 0.79 -1.10
CA TRP A 119 3.23 0.28 0.02
C TRP A 119 2.15 1.28 0.44
N THR A 120 2.50 2.57 0.56
CA THR A 120 1.55 3.64 0.93
C THR A 120 0.44 3.79 -0.11
N ALA A 121 0.78 3.79 -1.40
CA ALA A 121 -0.20 3.87 -2.49
C ALA A 121 -1.18 2.69 -2.47
N ASN A 122 -0.71 1.47 -2.15
CA ASN A 122 -1.57 0.32 -1.96
C ASN A 122 -2.53 0.50 -0.77
N GLN A 123 -2.07 1.04 0.36
CA GLN A 123 -2.95 1.31 1.49
C GLN A 123 -4.00 2.38 1.16
N MET A 124 -3.60 3.44 0.43
CA MET A 124 -4.53 4.46 -0.05
C MET A 124 -5.61 3.86 -0.96
N LEU A 125 -5.24 2.95 -1.87
CA LEU A 125 -6.18 2.24 -2.73
C LEU A 125 -7.17 1.36 -1.95
N ILE A 126 -6.71 0.71 -0.86
CA ILE A 126 -7.58 -0.10 0.01
C ILE A 126 -8.55 0.78 0.80
N GLN A 127 -8.08 1.93 1.31
CA GLN A 127 -8.87 2.85 2.12
C GLN A 127 -9.91 3.62 1.28
N GLY A 128 -9.56 3.99 0.05
CA GLY A 128 -10.36 4.83 -0.82
C GLY A 128 -10.34 6.31 -0.43
N ALA A 129 -10.43 7.19 -1.42
CA ALA A 129 -10.51 8.62 -1.19
C ALA A 129 -11.92 9.07 -0.85
N THR A 130 -12.05 10.09 0.00
CA THR A 130 -13.32 10.76 0.31
C THR A 130 -13.22 12.26 0.07
N LEU A 131 -14.36 12.91 -0.15
CA LEU A 131 -14.44 14.35 -0.10
C LEU A 131 -14.11 14.78 1.33
N ASN A 132 -13.08 15.61 1.45
CA ASN A 132 -12.81 16.32 2.69
C ASN A 132 -13.93 17.33 2.92
N ASN A 133 -14.25 17.66 4.18
CA ASN A 133 -15.39 18.49 4.58
C ASN A 133 -15.25 19.97 4.11
N SER A 134 -15.27 20.16 2.80
CA SER A 134 -15.36 21.42 2.07
C SER A 134 -16.83 21.87 2.06
N PRO A 135 -17.13 23.18 1.98
CA PRO A 135 -18.51 23.65 1.76
C PRO A 135 -19.13 23.08 0.48
N ASP A 136 -18.31 22.59 -0.46
CA ASP A 136 -18.74 21.94 -1.67
C ASP A 136 -18.60 20.41 -1.61
N ASN A 137 -19.71 19.72 -1.34
CA ASN A 137 -19.82 18.26 -1.37
C ASN A 137 -20.32 17.71 -2.71
N LEU A 138 -20.40 18.56 -3.75
CA LEU A 138 -20.96 18.22 -5.06
C LEU A 138 -22.37 17.63 -5.02
N GLY A 139 -23.14 17.85 -3.94
CA GLY A 139 -24.46 17.24 -3.73
C GLY A 139 -24.42 15.75 -3.40
N VAL A 140 -23.26 15.18 -3.08
CA VAL A 140 -23.12 13.77 -2.70
C VAL A 140 -23.45 13.58 -1.21
N MET A 141 -24.27 12.58 -0.92
CA MET A 141 -24.63 12.24 0.46
C MET A 141 -23.54 11.40 1.14
N PRO A 142 -23.34 11.54 2.46
CA PRO A 142 -22.48 10.63 3.21
C PRO A 142 -22.96 9.18 3.15
N ILE A 143 -22.02 8.23 3.29
CA ILE A 143 -22.34 6.80 3.36
C ILE A 143 -23.19 6.54 4.62
N PRO A 144 -24.42 6.00 4.45
CA PRO A 144 -25.37 5.86 5.56
C PRO A 144 -25.09 4.66 6.46
N SER A 145 -24.32 3.67 5.98
CA SER A 145 -24.09 2.41 6.70
C SER A 145 -23.04 2.59 7.81
N PRO A 146 -23.39 2.38 9.10
CA PRO A 146 -22.44 2.54 10.21
C PRO A 146 -21.41 1.42 10.29
N THR A 147 -21.64 0.31 9.57
CA THR A 147 -20.72 -0.84 9.52
C THR A 147 -19.70 -0.73 8.38
N SER A 148 -19.82 0.29 7.53
CA SER A 148 -18.82 0.58 6.51
C SER A 148 -17.58 1.22 7.13
N PRO A 149 -16.36 0.88 6.66
CA PRO A 149 -15.14 1.62 7.04
C PRO A 149 -15.22 3.12 6.72
N LEU A 150 -16.07 3.50 5.76
CA LEU A 150 -16.31 4.88 5.35
C LEU A 150 -17.60 5.48 5.92
N ALA A 151 -18.14 4.90 7.00
CA ALA A 151 -19.36 5.37 7.66
C ALA A 151 -19.35 6.88 7.93
N GLY A 152 -20.39 7.58 7.50
CA GLY A 152 -20.54 9.03 7.69
C GLY A 152 -19.55 9.89 6.88
N GLN A 153 -18.74 9.28 6.00
CA GLN A 153 -17.87 10.00 5.08
C GLN A 153 -18.58 10.24 3.74
N THR A 154 -18.26 11.35 3.09
CA THR A 154 -18.79 11.67 1.77
C THR A 154 -17.89 11.07 0.70
N PRO A 155 -18.35 10.05 -0.06
CA PRO A 155 -17.53 9.43 -1.09
C PRO A 155 -17.29 10.39 -2.24
N LEU A 156 -16.28 10.10 -3.07
CA LEU A 156 -16.12 10.79 -4.34
C LEU A 156 -17.26 10.38 -5.29
N PRO A 157 -17.69 11.26 -6.22
CA PRO A 157 -18.41 10.85 -7.41
C PRO A 157 -17.79 9.62 -8.06
N ARG A 158 -18.61 8.67 -8.55
CA ARG A 158 -18.12 7.37 -9.05
C ARG A 158 -17.00 7.52 -10.08
N ALA A 159 -17.20 8.33 -11.11
CA ALA A 159 -16.21 8.56 -12.15
C ALA A 159 -14.91 9.19 -11.60
N LEU A 160 -15.01 10.09 -10.62
CA LEU A 160 -13.86 10.71 -9.97
C LEU A 160 -13.09 9.68 -9.13
N SER A 161 -13.78 8.82 -8.39
CA SER A 161 -13.16 7.73 -7.62
C SER A 161 -12.35 6.81 -8.53
N ASP A 162 -12.96 6.32 -9.61
CA ASP A 162 -12.30 5.44 -10.58
C ASP A 162 -11.05 6.11 -11.20
N GLN A 163 -11.09 7.43 -11.43
CA GLN A 163 -9.93 8.18 -11.93
C GLN A 163 -8.79 8.26 -10.92
N ILE A 164 -9.08 8.45 -9.63
CA ILE A 164 -8.06 8.50 -8.57
C ILE A 164 -7.46 7.11 -8.34
N ASP A 165 -8.29 6.07 -8.27
CA ASP A 165 -7.85 4.68 -8.12
C ASP A 165 -6.97 4.28 -9.29
N HIS A 166 -7.35 4.62 -10.53
CA HIS A 166 -6.53 4.36 -11.71
C HIS A 166 -5.17 5.06 -11.66
N LEU A 167 -5.10 6.29 -11.13
CA LEU A 167 -3.83 7.00 -10.96
C LEU A 167 -2.92 6.33 -9.93
N LEU A 168 -3.49 5.86 -8.81
CA LEU A 168 -2.76 5.10 -7.78
C LEU A 168 -2.27 3.75 -8.34
N GLU A 169 -3.15 2.98 -8.99
CA GLU A 169 -2.81 1.68 -9.62
C GLU A 169 -1.69 1.84 -10.65
N ARG A 170 -1.76 2.88 -11.49
CA ARG A 170 -0.69 3.18 -12.46
C ARG A 170 0.62 3.49 -11.77
N ARG A 171 0.61 4.25 -10.66
CA ARG A 171 1.82 4.56 -9.89
C ARG A 171 2.39 3.33 -9.20
N ILE A 172 1.55 2.48 -8.62
CA ILE A 172 1.95 1.20 -8.03
C ILE A 172 2.65 0.34 -9.08
N TRP A 173 2.09 0.22 -10.28
CA TRP A 173 2.70 -0.54 -11.38
C TRP A 173 4.07 0.03 -11.81
N GLN A 174 4.20 1.35 -11.90
CA GLN A 174 5.47 2.02 -12.23
C GLN A 174 6.54 1.74 -11.17
N LEU A 175 6.18 1.92 -9.89
CA LEU A 175 7.07 1.66 -8.76
C LEU A 175 7.46 0.18 -8.68
N GLU A 176 6.52 -0.75 -8.87
CA GLU A 176 6.79 -2.20 -8.88
C GLU A 176 7.89 -2.52 -9.89
N LYS A 177 7.74 -2.03 -11.13
CA LYS A 177 8.73 -2.25 -12.19
C LYS A 177 10.09 -1.64 -11.84
N GLN A 178 10.11 -0.40 -11.34
CA GLN A 178 11.36 0.29 -10.96
C GLN A 178 12.08 -0.44 -9.82
N ILE A 179 11.35 -0.79 -8.76
CA ILE A 179 11.88 -1.50 -7.59
C ILE A 179 12.44 -2.85 -8.01
N LEU A 180 11.70 -3.65 -8.77
CA LEU A 180 12.16 -4.98 -9.21
C LEU A 180 13.43 -4.89 -10.07
N CYS A 181 13.50 -3.94 -11.01
CA CYS A 181 14.69 -3.72 -11.83
C CYS A 181 15.91 -3.31 -10.98
N GLU A 182 15.75 -2.36 -10.07
CA GLU A 182 16.84 -1.87 -9.23
C GLU A 182 17.27 -2.88 -8.16
N LEU A 183 16.31 -3.60 -7.58
CA LEU A 183 16.57 -4.67 -6.63
C LEU A 183 17.36 -5.78 -7.30
N GLN A 184 16.99 -6.20 -8.52
CA GLN A 184 17.74 -7.18 -9.30
C GLN A 184 19.19 -6.73 -9.53
N LYS A 185 19.41 -5.48 -9.94
CA LYS A 185 20.77 -4.93 -10.14
C LYS A 185 21.60 -4.97 -8.86
N ARG A 186 21.04 -4.55 -7.72
CA ARG A 186 21.76 -4.53 -6.43
C ARG A 186 22.04 -5.93 -5.89
N ILE A 187 21.09 -6.85 -6.03
CA ILE A 187 21.25 -8.28 -5.68
C ILE A 187 22.43 -8.88 -6.46
N PHE A 188 22.51 -8.65 -7.77
CA PHE A 188 23.62 -9.16 -8.59
C PHE A 188 24.93 -8.40 -8.38
N GLY A 189 24.87 -7.12 -7.97
CA GLY A 189 26.05 -6.33 -7.61
C GLY A 189 26.79 -6.86 -6.37
N ARG A 190 26.12 -7.60 -5.49
CA ARG A 190 26.70 -8.27 -4.30
C ARG A 190 27.51 -7.34 -3.38
N LYS A 191 27.16 -6.06 -3.33
CA LYS A 191 27.80 -5.09 -2.45
C LYS A 191 27.34 -5.30 -1.01
N ARG A 192 28.28 -5.35 -0.07
CA ARG A 192 27.99 -5.55 1.37
C ARG A 192 27.11 -4.43 1.93
N GLU A 193 27.37 -3.19 1.52
CA GLU A 193 26.64 -1.98 1.93
C GLU A 193 25.17 -1.95 1.45
N ASP A 194 24.81 -2.75 0.44
CA ASP A 194 23.44 -2.83 -0.07
C ASP A 194 22.59 -3.86 0.69
N TRP A 195 23.19 -4.67 1.56
CA TRP A 195 22.49 -5.79 2.19
C TRP A 195 21.27 -5.33 3.00
N LEU A 196 21.41 -4.32 3.87
CA LEU A 196 20.30 -3.84 4.70
C LEU A 196 19.22 -3.14 3.86
N LYS A 197 19.63 -2.40 2.83
CA LYS A 197 18.74 -1.78 1.85
C LYS A 197 17.89 -2.83 1.13
N ILE A 198 18.52 -3.90 0.64
CA ILE A 198 17.85 -5.02 -0.01
C ILE A 198 16.89 -5.70 0.97
N PHE A 199 17.31 -5.93 2.21
CA PHE A 199 16.47 -6.52 3.25
C PHE A 199 15.19 -5.70 3.49
N PHE A 200 15.31 -4.41 3.84
CA PHE A 200 14.14 -3.57 4.10
C PHE A 200 13.25 -3.44 2.88
N THR A 201 13.83 -3.29 1.68
CA THR A 201 13.07 -3.21 0.44
C THR A 201 12.24 -4.48 0.23
N ASN A 202 12.85 -5.66 0.40
CA ASN A 202 12.12 -6.92 0.29
C ASN A 202 10.99 -7.01 1.32
N VAL A 203 11.23 -6.71 2.59
CA VAL A 203 10.18 -6.81 3.62
C VAL A 203 9.00 -5.88 3.34
N VAL A 204 9.27 -4.60 3.01
CA VAL A 204 8.22 -3.63 2.68
C VAL A 204 7.44 -4.09 1.45
N PHE A 205 8.14 -4.57 0.41
CA PHE A 205 7.51 -5.06 -0.81
C PHE A 205 6.67 -6.32 -0.57
N MET A 206 7.16 -7.28 0.23
CA MET A 206 6.41 -8.48 0.60
C MET A 206 5.13 -8.13 1.35
N ASN A 207 5.19 -7.19 2.29
CA ASN A 207 3.98 -6.77 3.00
C ASN A 207 2.99 -6.01 2.10
N ALA A 208 3.48 -5.27 1.10
CA ALA A 208 2.60 -4.71 0.07
C ALA A 208 1.86 -5.82 -0.72
N LEU A 209 2.55 -6.92 -1.04
CA LEU A 209 1.91 -8.09 -1.67
C LEU A 209 0.91 -8.78 -0.73
N GLU A 210 1.18 -8.85 0.58
CA GLU A 210 0.23 -9.40 1.57
C GLU A 210 -1.08 -8.60 1.60
N ARG A 211 -0.98 -7.27 1.58
CA ARG A 211 -2.13 -6.35 1.57
C ARG A 211 -2.92 -6.44 0.27
N ASP A 212 -2.24 -6.49 -0.88
CA ASP A 212 -2.91 -6.68 -2.16
C ASP A 212 -3.57 -8.07 -2.24
N SER A 213 -2.89 -9.13 -1.78
CA SER A 213 -3.47 -10.47 -1.70
C SER A 213 -4.73 -10.50 -0.81
N TRP A 214 -4.72 -9.81 0.34
CA TRP A 214 -5.91 -9.69 1.19
C TRP A 214 -7.09 -9.08 0.43
N ARG A 215 -6.86 -7.96 -0.28
CA ARG A 215 -7.88 -7.32 -1.14
C ARG A 215 -8.39 -8.29 -2.21
N LEU A 216 -7.50 -9.04 -2.86
CA LEU A 216 -7.85 -9.98 -3.93
C LEU A 216 -8.63 -11.22 -3.42
N TYR A 217 -8.33 -11.71 -2.22
CA TYR A 217 -9.08 -12.82 -1.62
C TYR A 217 -10.55 -12.46 -1.41
N TYR A 218 -10.85 -11.21 -1.03
CA TYR A 218 -12.24 -10.77 -0.93
C TYR A 218 -12.98 -10.98 -2.25
N TRP A 219 -12.40 -10.52 -3.35
CA TRP A 219 -12.95 -10.68 -4.69
C TRP A 219 -13.05 -12.13 -5.17
N LEU A 220 -12.16 -13.00 -4.70
CA LEU A 220 -12.21 -14.43 -5.00
C LEU A 220 -13.39 -15.12 -4.30
N PHE A 221 -13.65 -14.77 -3.04
CA PHE A 221 -14.73 -15.38 -2.25
C PHE A 221 -16.11 -14.77 -2.51
N HIS A 222 -16.16 -13.55 -3.04
CA HIS A 222 -17.38 -12.75 -3.23
C HIS A 222 -17.58 -12.37 -4.70
N SER A 223 -17.23 -13.29 -5.62
CA SER A 223 -17.36 -13.04 -7.06
C SER A 223 -18.81 -12.83 -7.51
N GLU A 224 -19.78 -13.18 -6.67
CA GLU A 224 -21.22 -13.10 -6.95
C GLU A 224 -21.90 -11.88 -6.27
N ASP A 225 -21.18 -11.07 -5.49
CA ASP A 225 -21.74 -9.98 -4.65
C ASP A 225 -22.17 -8.72 -5.45
N GLY A 226 -22.76 -8.87 -6.63
CA GLY A 226 -23.38 -7.79 -7.41
C GLY A 226 -22.43 -6.79 -8.09
N TYR A 227 -21.33 -6.38 -7.44
CA TYR A 227 -20.31 -5.54 -8.04
C TYR A 227 -19.31 -6.40 -8.82
N ALA A 228 -19.25 -6.21 -10.14
CA ALA A 228 -18.40 -7.02 -11.00
C ALA A 228 -16.92 -6.60 -10.93
N TRP A 229 -16.03 -7.59 -10.90
CA TRP A 229 -14.59 -7.39 -11.06
C TRP A 229 -14.26 -6.82 -12.44
N ARG A 230 -13.64 -5.63 -12.48
CA ARG A 230 -13.40 -4.87 -13.73
C ARG A 230 -11.98 -5.01 -14.31
N HIS A 231 -11.06 -5.61 -13.57
CA HIS A 231 -9.67 -5.72 -14.01
C HIS A 231 -9.50 -6.89 -15.02
N PRO A 232 -8.66 -6.73 -16.08
CA PRO A 232 -8.54 -7.73 -17.15
C PRO A 232 -8.05 -9.11 -16.70
N SER A 233 -7.21 -9.17 -15.66
CA SER A 233 -6.80 -10.42 -15.02
C SER A 233 -7.72 -10.74 -13.86
N THR A 234 -8.10 -12.00 -13.71
CA THR A 234 -8.91 -12.50 -12.59
C THR A 234 -8.18 -12.34 -11.25
N PRO A 235 -8.90 -12.24 -10.12
CA PRO A 235 -8.30 -12.18 -8.79
C PRO A 235 -7.36 -13.37 -8.51
N LYS A 236 -7.77 -14.58 -8.92
CA LYS A 236 -6.95 -15.80 -8.82
C LYS A 236 -5.59 -15.66 -9.52
N LYS A 237 -5.56 -15.16 -10.75
CA LYS A 237 -4.33 -15.00 -11.52
C LYS A 237 -3.39 -13.95 -10.89
N LEU A 238 -3.96 -12.90 -10.30
CA LEU A 238 -3.19 -11.89 -9.57
C LEU A 238 -2.61 -12.45 -8.27
N LEU A 239 -3.38 -13.25 -7.52
CA LEU A 239 -2.88 -13.97 -6.34
C LEU A 239 -1.72 -14.92 -6.69
N GLU A 240 -1.84 -15.67 -7.79
CA GLU A 240 -0.77 -16.53 -8.30
C GLU A 240 0.48 -15.73 -8.66
N LYS A 241 0.32 -14.54 -9.28
CA LYS A 241 1.42 -13.60 -9.56
C LYS A 241 2.10 -13.13 -8.27
N ASN A 242 1.32 -12.70 -7.26
CA ASN A 242 1.85 -12.23 -5.98
C ASN A 242 2.65 -13.33 -5.28
N ASN A 243 2.13 -14.57 -5.26
CA ASN A 243 2.83 -15.71 -4.69
C ASN A 243 4.12 -16.03 -5.45
N ALA A 244 4.10 -16.04 -6.78
CA ALA A 244 5.30 -16.29 -7.59
C ALA A 244 6.38 -15.22 -7.38
N LEU A 245 5.99 -13.95 -7.30
CA LEU A 245 6.89 -12.84 -6.98
C LEU A 245 7.50 -13.00 -5.58
N ALA A 246 6.70 -13.31 -4.57
CA ALA A 246 7.17 -13.54 -3.21
C ALA A 246 8.17 -14.71 -3.12
N ILE A 247 7.89 -15.81 -3.82
CA ILE A 247 8.83 -16.95 -3.89
C ILE A 247 10.14 -16.51 -4.55
N SER A 248 10.08 -15.84 -5.70
CA SER A 248 11.27 -15.41 -6.43
C SER A 248 12.13 -14.45 -5.59
N LEU A 249 11.53 -13.44 -4.97
CA LEU A 249 12.23 -12.46 -4.14
C LEU A 249 12.89 -13.12 -2.91
N SER A 250 12.18 -14.02 -2.23
CA SER A 250 12.75 -14.77 -1.10
C SER A 250 13.94 -15.65 -1.51
N ALA A 251 13.85 -16.33 -2.66
CA ALA A 251 14.93 -17.15 -3.18
C ALA A 251 16.17 -16.33 -3.56
N HIS A 252 15.97 -15.17 -4.20
CA HIS A 252 17.07 -14.26 -4.50
C HIS A 252 17.71 -13.68 -3.24
N PHE A 253 16.91 -13.31 -2.24
CA PHE A 253 17.43 -12.84 -0.96
C PHE A 253 18.24 -13.92 -0.23
N ALA A 254 17.73 -15.16 -0.15
CA ALA A 254 18.44 -16.27 0.46
C ALA A 254 19.80 -16.54 -0.23
N ALA A 255 19.81 -16.48 -1.57
CA ALA A 255 21.01 -16.69 -2.36
C ALA A 255 22.11 -15.64 -2.10
N ILE A 256 21.75 -14.36 -1.92
CA ILE A 256 22.74 -13.30 -1.61
C ILE A 256 23.17 -13.30 -0.15
N SER A 257 22.26 -13.68 0.75
CA SER A 257 22.54 -13.69 2.18
C SER A 257 23.42 -14.86 2.57
N LYS A 258 23.60 -15.88 1.71
CA LYS A 258 24.42 -17.09 1.99
C LYS A 258 24.03 -17.77 3.31
N GLY A 259 22.75 -17.74 3.67
CA GLY A 259 22.25 -18.23 4.96
C GLY A 259 22.46 -17.28 6.15
N LEU A 260 22.94 -16.05 5.94
CA LEU A 260 22.89 -15.00 6.95
C LEU A 260 21.44 -14.54 7.13
N THR A 261 20.82 -15.01 8.20
CA THR A 261 19.52 -14.49 8.60
C THR A 261 19.74 -13.11 9.22
N PRO A 262 18.98 -12.07 8.83
CA PRO A 262 19.13 -10.71 9.35
C PRO A 262 19.20 -10.60 10.86
N PHE A 263 18.55 -11.54 11.53
CA PHE A 263 18.29 -11.50 12.95
C PHE A 263 19.03 -12.59 13.73
N ALA A 264 19.75 -13.49 13.05
CA ALA A 264 20.76 -14.35 13.67
C ALA A 264 22.12 -13.66 13.78
N LEU A 265 22.30 -12.52 13.10
CA LEU A 265 23.52 -11.73 13.15
C LEU A 265 23.70 -11.05 14.51
N ASP A 266 24.93 -11.09 15.01
CA ASP A 266 25.38 -10.29 16.14
C ASP A 266 25.73 -8.88 15.62
N TRP A 267 24.80 -7.95 15.80
CA TRP A 267 24.91 -6.56 15.34
C TRP A 267 25.95 -5.74 16.10
N SER A 268 26.43 -6.24 17.26
CA SER A 268 27.52 -5.60 18.01
C SER A 268 28.90 -5.79 17.38
N ARG A 269 29.04 -6.67 16.37
CA ARG A 269 30.32 -6.98 15.71
C ARG A 269 30.61 -6.00 14.57
N GLU A 270 31.87 -5.58 14.46
CA GLU A 270 32.38 -4.69 13.40
C GLU A 270 32.08 -5.19 11.98
N GLN A 271 32.15 -6.50 11.77
CA GLN A 271 31.79 -7.10 10.49
C GLN A 271 30.33 -6.82 10.14
N THR A 272 29.41 -6.93 11.09
CA THR A 272 27.98 -6.70 10.89
C THR A 272 27.66 -5.21 10.68
N MET A 273 28.42 -4.30 11.29
CA MET A 273 28.28 -2.86 11.06
C MET A 273 28.42 -2.47 9.58
N GLY A 274 29.32 -3.15 8.85
CA GLY A 274 29.48 -2.93 7.40
C GLY A 274 28.26 -3.30 6.54
N LEU A 275 27.25 -4.00 7.08
CA LEU A 275 26.00 -4.32 6.38
C LEU A 275 24.97 -3.18 6.44
N ILE A 276 25.12 -2.26 7.40
CA ILE A 276 24.24 -1.09 7.55
C ILE A 276 24.46 -0.13 6.37
N GLY A 277 25.68 -0.10 5.83
CA GLY A 277 26.04 0.80 4.74
C GLY A 277 25.91 2.27 5.16
N ASN A 278 25.58 3.13 4.20
CA ASN A 278 25.45 4.57 4.43
C ASN A 278 24.14 4.89 5.15
N CYS A 279 24.16 4.84 6.49
CA CYS A 279 23.06 5.28 7.35
C CYS A 279 23.43 6.57 8.07
N GLY A 280 22.50 7.54 8.12
CA GLY A 280 22.71 8.80 8.85
C GLY A 280 22.69 8.64 10.37
N ASP A 281 22.14 7.53 10.89
CA ASP A 281 22.12 7.18 12.31
C ASP A 281 22.42 5.67 12.49
N PRO A 282 23.71 5.28 12.40
CA PRO A 282 24.10 3.88 12.52
C PRO A 282 23.78 3.28 13.90
N GLU A 283 23.94 4.04 14.98
CA GLU A 283 23.68 3.57 16.35
C GLU A 283 22.19 3.29 16.58
N GLY A 284 21.31 4.20 16.17
CA GLY A 284 19.87 4.00 16.24
C GLY A 284 19.41 2.81 15.40
N MET A 285 20.01 2.62 14.22
CA MET A 285 19.75 1.48 13.34
C MET A 285 20.19 0.16 13.95
N LEU A 286 21.39 0.09 14.55
CA LEU A 286 21.86 -1.07 15.29
C LEU A 286 20.89 -1.44 16.41
N GLY A 287 20.52 -0.46 17.24
CA GLY A 287 19.57 -0.67 18.32
C GLY A 287 18.20 -1.15 17.82
N ALA A 288 17.74 -0.68 16.65
CA ALA A 288 16.51 -1.17 16.03
C ALA A 288 16.65 -2.63 15.57
N MET A 289 17.72 -2.98 14.86
CA MET A 289 17.96 -4.35 14.41
C MET A 289 18.09 -5.35 15.57
N GLU A 290 18.70 -4.95 16.68
CA GLU A 290 18.77 -5.76 17.90
C GLU A 290 17.41 -5.94 18.58
N ARG A 291 16.58 -4.88 18.65
CA ARG A 291 15.22 -4.99 19.21
C ARG A 291 14.34 -5.91 18.36
N ILE A 292 14.35 -5.71 17.04
CA ILE A 292 13.63 -6.56 16.09
C ILE A 292 14.12 -8.01 16.22
N GLY A 293 15.43 -8.24 16.23
CA GLY A 293 16.00 -9.58 16.36
C GLY A 293 15.70 -10.26 17.69
N ARG A 294 15.66 -9.53 18.81
CA ARG A 294 15.20 -10.06 20.10
C ARG A 294 13.72 -10.43 20.07
N GLY A 295 12.87 -9.57 19.51
CA GLY A 295 11.44 -9.85 19.36
C GLY A 295 11.17 -11.10 18.53
N LEU A 296 11.94 -11.31 17.47
CA LEU A 296 11.82 -12.48 16.59
C LEU A 296 12.26 -13.80 17.23
N ARG A 297 13.28 -13.76 18.08
CA ARG A 297 13.77 -14.95 18.81
C ARG A 297 12.91 -15.30 20.02
N ASN A 298 12.02 -14.40 20.44
CA ASN A 298 11.13 -14.68 21.55
C ASN A 298 9.99 -15.61 21.09
N PRO A 299 9.89 -16.84 21.63
CA PRO A 299 8.92 -17.84 21.20
C PRO A 299 7.46 -17.41 21.40
N ASP A 300 7.21 -16.44 22.28
CA ASP A 300 5.86 -15.91 22.54
C ASP A 300 5.43 -14.83 21.54
N HIS A 301 6.29 -14.40 20.61
CA HIS A 301 5.95 -13.36 19.64
C HIS A 301 5.23 -13.90 18.40
N ALA A 302 4.44 -13.01 17.80
CA ALA A 302 3.57 -13.23 16.65
C ALA A 302 4.20 -14.07 15.53
N LEU A 303 5.50 -13.96 15.25
CA LEU A 303 6.13 -14.71 14.16
C LEU A 303 6.30 -16.21 14.40
N PHE A 304 6.26 -16.70 15.64
CA PHE A 304 6.20 -18.15 15.90
C PHE A 304 4.75 -18.65 15.99
N THR A 305 3.81 -17.80 16.40
CA THR A 305 2.39 -18.15 16.58
C THR A 305 1.55 -17.96 15.31
N SER A 306 1.90 -17.00 14.43
CA SER A 306 1.09 -16.60 13.27
C SER A 306 1.61 -17.15 11.94
N ASN A 307 2.88 -17.55 11.83
CA ASN A 307 3.43 -18.16 10.60
C ASN A 307 2.77 -19.52 10.29
N ILE A 308 2.15 -20.14 11.30
CA ILE A 308 1.40 -21.40 11.17
C ILE A 308 -0.08 -21.14 10.80
N CYS A 309 -0.58 -19.90 10.96
CA CYS A 309 -2.01 -19.60 10.98
C CYS A 309 -2.42 -18.30 10.24
N SER A 310 -1.63 -17.80 9.27
CA SER A 310 -2.07 -16.65 8.46
C SER A 310 -3.29 -17.09 7.64
N HIS A 311 -4.47 -16.79 8.17
CA HIS A 311 -5.75 -17.12 7.58
C HIS A 311 -6.43 -15.84 7.14
N TYR A 312 -6.98 -15.86 5.94
CA TYR A 312 -7.74 -14.74 5.45
C TYR A 312 -8.94 -14.46 6.37
N ARG A 313 -9.05 -13.22 6.84
CA ARG A 313 -10.19 -12.70 7.58
C ARG A 313 -10.64 -11.41 6.90
N GLN A 314 -11.89 -11.40 6.47
CA GLN A 314 -12.45 -10.27 5.72
C GLN A 314 -12.54 -8.97 6.53
N ASP A 315 -12.64 -9.07 7.84
CA ASP A 315 -12.78 -7.96 8.78
C ASP A 315 -11.43 -7.38 9.24
N ASP A 316 -10.31 -8.02 8.87
CA ASP A 316 -8.97 -7.62 9.33
C ASP A 316 -7.95 -7.68 8.18
N GLU A 317 -7.58 -6.53 7.64
CA GLU A 317 -6.56 -6.40 6.58
C GLU A 317 -5.19 -6.94 6.96
N ARG A 318 -4.94 -7.10 8.26
CA ARG A 318 -3.70 -7.63 8.85
C ARG A 318 -3.71 -9.14 9.01
N SER A 319 -4.81 -9.82 8.67
CA SER A 319 -4.92 -11.28 8.87
C SER A 319 -3.91 -12.09 8.03
N LEU A 320 -3.36 -11.47 6.98
CA LEU A 320 -2.31 -12.03 6.12
C LEU A 320 -0.91 -11.45 6.41
N ASP A 321 -0.75 -10.69 7.50
CA ASP A 321 0.58 -10.29 7.97
C ASP A 321 1.47 -11.52 8.06
N PHE A 322 2.70 -11.41 7.54
CA PHE A 322 3.71 -12.46 7.51
C PHE A 322 3.48 -13.60 6.52
N LEU A 323 2.42 -13.60 5.71
CA LEU A 323 2.21 -14.61 4.67
C LEU A 323 3.40 -14.69 3.68
N TYR A 324 4.02 -13.56 3.36
CA TYR A 324 5.18 -13.47 2.45
C TYR A 324 6.43 -12.93 3.14
N SER A 325 6.30 -11.92 3.99
CA SER A 325 7.41 -11.22 4.62
C SER A 325 8.22 -12.12 5.57
N SER A 326 7.60 -13.14 6.18
CA SER A 326 8.31 -14.13 7.00
C SER A 326 9.35 -14.93 6.21
N LYS A 327 9.15 -15.13 4.90
CA LYS A 327 10.09 -15.84 4.00
C LYS A 327 11.42 -15.13 3.84
N VAL A 328 11.54 -13.87 4.27
CA VAL A 328 12.77 -13.07 4.23
C VAL A 328 13.34 -12.88 5.64
N MET A 329 12.49 -13.00 6.67
CA MET A 329 12.87 -12.84 8.08
C MET A 329 13.41 -14.12 8.74
N MET A 330 12.94 -15.29 8.29
CA MET A 330 13.13 -16.59 8.96
C MET A 330 14.04 -17.58 8.20
N VAL A 331 14.73 -17.14 7.14
CA VAL A 331 15.65 -17.99 6.35
C VAL A 331 16.88 -18.34 7.15
#